data_AF-S4W791-F1
#
_entry.id   AF-S4W791-F1
#
_cell.length_a   1.000
_cell.length_b   1.000
_cell.length_c   1.000
_cell.angle_alpha   90.00
_cell.angle_beta   90.00
_cell.angle_gamma   90.00
#
_symmetry.space_group_name_H-M   'P 1'
#
loop_
_entity.id
_entity.type
_entity.pdbx_description
1 polymer ?
#
loop_
_entity_poly.entity_id
_entity_poly.type
_entity_poly.pdbx_seq_one_letter_code
_entity_poly.pdbx_strand_id
1 'polypeptide(L)'
;KTYPRTGSMFGFVTYDQVHLVCEKIMLVQRDFGNRKDRKNARLKYTVDTLGVEVYKEKVEELWGSKFEAPRPFEIKDNFDHFGWITDETGKHHFTCFIENGRVEDTPELPQKTGLKKIAEYFQSRPNSQGTFRLTGNQHVLISTVSDEELPKVKELMSEYKLDNTNFSGLRLSSAACVAFPTCGLAMAESERYLPVLITKLEEDLEEY
;
A
#
# COMPACT_ATOMS: atom_id res chain seq x y z
N LYS A 1 -16.43 7.42 -22.74
CA LYS A 1 -16.78 6.25 -21.89
C LYS A 1 -15.65 6.03 -20.88
N THR A 2 -15.96 5.74 -19.62
CA THR A 2 -14.95 5.47 -18.58
C THR A 2 -15.17 4.09 -17.97
N TYR A 3 -14.10 3.38 -17.63
CA TYR A 3 -14.18 2.02 -17.08
C TYR A 3 -12.91 1.63 -16.29
N PRO A 4 -12.99 0.75 -15.29
CA PRO A 4 -11.82 0.14 -14.67
C PRO A 4 -11.14 -0.85 -15.63
N ARG A 5 -9.82 -1.04 -15.49
CA ARG A 5 -9.04 -1.95 -16.35
C ARG A 5 -7.85 -2.47 -15.56
N THR A 6 -7.61 -3.77 -15.60
CA THR A 6 -6.42 -4.42 -15.03
C THR A 6 -5.18 -4.17 -15.89
N GLY A 7 -4.00 -4.46 -15.34
CA GLY A 7 -2.74 -4.44 -16.10
C GLY A 7 -2.71 -5.54 -17.17
N SER A 8 -2.01 -5.29 -18.27
CA SER A 8 -1.73 -6.31 -19.29
C SER A 8 -0.27 -6.72 -19.21
N MET A 9 0.02 -8.01 -19.24
CA MET A 9 1.36 -8.55 -19.16
C MET A 9 2.13 -8.29 -20.46
N PHE A 10 3.27 -7.60 -20.40
CA PHE A 10 4.12 -7.39 -21.58
C PHE A 10 5.20 -8.46 -21.71
N GLY A 11 5.73 -8.94 -20.59
CA GLY A 11 6.85 -9.88 -20.56
C GLY A 11 7.78 -9.64 -19.38
N PHE A 12 8.99 -10.13 -19.51
CA PHE A 12 10.05 -9.99 -18.51
C PHE A 12 11.17 -9.06 -19.00
N VAL A 13 11.79 -8.35 -18.06
CA VAL A 13 13.00 -7.54 -18.27
C VAL A 13 13.94 -7.73 -17.08
N THR A 14 15.25 -7.61 -17.30
CA THR A 14 16.24 -7.73 -16.22
C THR A 14 16.23 -6.51 -15.31
N TYR A 15 16.68 -6.68 -14.07
CA TYR A 15 16.67 -5.63 -13.03
C TYR A 15 17.34 -4.33 -13.49
N ASP A 16 18.50 -4.44 -14.14
CA ASP A 16 19.27 -3.31 -14.66
C ASP A 16 18.51 -2.52 -15.75
N GLN A 17 17.54 -3.14 -16.42
CA GLN A 17 16.78 -2.52 -17.51
C GLN A 17 15.43 -1.92 -17.07
N VAL A 18 14.95 -2.25 -15.86
CA VAL A 18 13.60 -1.84 -15.38
C VAL A 18 13.38 -0.33 -15.51
N HIS A 19 14.33 0.48 -15.03
CA HIS A 19 14.20 1.93 -15.04
C HIS A 19 14.13 2.52 -16.46
N LEU A 20 14.89 1.94 -17.41
CA LEU A 20 14.88 2.34 -18.83
C LEU A 20 13.52 2.03 -19.47
N VAL A 21 12.99 0.83 -19.21
CA VAL A 21 11.69 0.39 -19.74
C VAL A 21 10.56 1.24 -19.18
N CYS A 22 10.56 1.53 -17.87
CA CYS A 22 9.60 2.43 -17.24
C CYS A 22 9.63 3.83 -17.87
N GLU A 23 10.82 4.36 -18.17
CA GLU A 23 10.97 5.63 -18.90
C GLU A 23 10.28 5.54 -20.27
N LYS A 24 10.52 4.47 -21.04
CA LYS A 24 9.95 4.35 -22.39
C LYS A 24 8.43 4.18 -22.36
N ILE A 25 7.87 3.46 -21.37
CA ILE A 25 6.42 3.42 -21.13
C ILE A 25 5.88 4.84 -20.88
N MET A 26 6.56 5.66 -20.06
CA MET A 26 6.14 7.04 -19.84
C MET A 26 6.21 7.89 -21.12
N LEU A 27 7.22 7.70 -21.97
CA LEU A 27 7.35 8.40 -23.25
C LEU A 27 6.24 8.01 -24.24
N VAL A 28 5.95 6.71 -24.40
CA VAL A 28 4.81 6.27 -25.22
C VAL A 28 3.52 6.84 -24.69
N GLN A 29 3.28 6.80 -23.37
CA GLN A 29 2.09 7.44 -22.80
C GLN A 29 2.04 8.94 -23.03
N ARG A 30 3.20 9.62 -22.98
CA ARG A 30 3.29 11.06 -23.19
C ARG A 30 2.84 11.44 -24.60
N ASP A 31 3.30 10.68 -25.60
CA ASP A 31 3.17 10.99 -27.02
C ASP A 31 1.84 10.50 -27.61
N PHE A 32 1.32 9.36 -27.14
CA PHE A 32 0.09 8.75 -27.66
C PHE A 32 -1.13 8.93 -26.75
N GLY A 33 -0.95 9.49 -25.54
CA GLY A 33 -2.05 9.79 -24.63
C GLY A 33 -3.02 10.83 -25.17
N ASN A 34 -4.33 10.61 -25.00
CA ASN A 34 -5.34 11.60 -25.39
C ASN A 34 -5.18 12.88 -24.57
N ARG A 35 -4.73 13.97 -25.21
CA ARG A 35 -4.56 15.30 -24.59
C ARG A 35 -5.77 16.22 -24.75
N LYS A 36 -6.76 15.84 -25.57
CA LYS A 36 -7.96 16.65 -25.83
C LYS A 36 -9.05 16.39 -24.81
N ASP A 37 -9.26 15.13 -24.42
CA ASP A 37 -10.23 14.75 -23.39
C ASP A 37 -9.54 14.14 -22.17
N ARG A 38 -9.57 14.88 -21.06
CA ARG A 38 -8.99 14.45 -19.78
C ARG A 38 -9.61 13.16 -19.24
N LYS A 39 -10.90 12.91 -19.49
CA LYS A 39 -11.57 11.66 -19.04
C LYS A 39 -11.01 10.42 -19.76
N ASN A 40 -10.34 10.62 -20.88
CA ASN A 40 -9.75 9.57 -21.72
C ASN A 40 -8.20 9.61 -21.73
N ALA A 41 -7.56 10.42 -20.88
CA ALA A 41 -6.10 10.66 -20.92
C ALA A 41 -5.22 9.62 -20.18
N ARG A 42 -5.83 8.74 -19.37
CA ARG A 42 -5.07 7.73 -18.58
C ARG A 42 -4.54 6.61 -19.47
N LEU A 43 -3.38 6.07 -19.10
CA LEU A 43 -2.66 4.99 -19.80
C LEU A 43 -3.56 3.83 -20.27
N LYS A 44 -4.50 3.38 -19.43
CA LYS A 44 -5.45 2.31 -19.77
C LYS A 44 -6.18 2.55 -21.10
N TYR A 45 -6.58 3.79 -21.39
CA TYR A 45 -7.28 4.11 -22.63
C TYR A 45 -6.33 4.18 -23.82
N THR A 46 -5.09 4.64 -23.61
CA THR A 46 -4.06 4.64 -24.65
C THR A 46 -3.73 3.22 -25.08
N VAL A 47 -3.55 2.31 -24.12
CA VAL A 47 -3.33 0.88 -24.39
C VAL A 47 -4.52 0.29 -25.14
N ASP A 48 -5.77 0.58 -24.75
CA ASP A 48 -6.95 0.03 -25.44
C ASP A 48 -7.17 0.64 -26.82
N THR A 49 -6.76 1.89 -27.04
CA THR A 49 -6.89 2.57 -28.34
C THR A 49 -5.87 2.04 -29.35
N LEU A 50 -4.63 1.83 -28.91
CA LEU A 50 -3.57 1.30 -29.78
C LEU A 50 -3.66 -0.22 -29.93
N GLY A 51 -4.13 -0.92 -28.88
CA GLY A 51 -3.94 -2.35 -28.70
C GLY A 51 -2.68 -2.64 -27.87
N VAL A 52 -2.74 -3.73 -27.09
CA VAL A 52 -1.65 -4.13 -26.18
C VAL A 52 -0.35 -4.38 -26.94
N GLU A 53 -0.38 -5.15 -28.03
CA GLU A 53 0.81 -5.47 -28.82
C GLU A 53 1.41 -4.24 -29.48
N VAL A 54 0.58 -3.37 -30.07
CA VAL A 54 1.06 -2.13 -30.70
C VAL A 54 1.68 -1.19 -29.67
N TYR A 55 1.10 -1.09 -28.46
CA TYR A 55 1.69 -0.29 -27.39
C TYR A 55 3.04 -0.88 -26.96
N LYS A 56 3.11 -2.20 -26.78
CA LYS A 56 4.35 -2.93 -26.43
C LYS A 56 5.44 -2.68 -27.48
N GLU A 57 5.13 -2.85 -28.76
CA GLU A 57 6.06 -2.60 -29.87
C GLU A 57 6.65 -1.18 -29.84
N LYS A 58 5.82 -0.16 -29.57
CA LYS A 58 6.30 1.22 -29.44
C LYS A 58 7.26 1.42 -28.28
N VAL A 59 7.05 0.72 -27.17
CA VAL A 59 7.98 0.73 -26.03
C VAL A 59 9.29 0.07 -26.43
N GLU A 60 9.24 -1.09 -27.09
CA GLU A 60 10.40 -1.83 -27.60
C GLU A 60 11.21 -1.01 -28.62
N GLU A 61 10.55 -0.28 -29.52
CA GLU A 61 11.18 0.63 -30.49
C GLU A 61 11.99 1.74 -29.80
N LEU A 62 11.42 2.40 -28.78
CA LEU A 62 12.11 3.45 -28.03
C LEU A 62 13.22 2.91 -27.12
N TRP A 63 13.07 1.68 -26.67
CA TRP A 63 14.02 1.01 -25.80
C TRP A 63 15.20 0.41 -26.57
N GLY A 64 14.97 -0.02 -27.82
CA GLY A 64 15.95 -0.71 -28.65
C GLY A 64 16.14 -2.18 -28.27
N SER A 65 15.18 -2.78 -27.57
CA SER A 65 15.20 -4.17 -27.10
C SER A 65 13.78 -4.70 -26.98
N LYS A 66 13.64 -6.03 -26.81
CA LYS A 66 12.34 -6.69 -26.71
C LYS A 66 12.09 -7.28 -25.33
N PHE A 67 10.83 -7.32 -24.92
CA PHE A 67 10.45 -8.04 -23.71
C PHE A 67 10.65 -9.55 -23.90
N GLU A 68 11.24 -10.20 -22.91
CA GLU A 68 11.28 -11.66 -22.83
C GLU A 68 9.89 -12.23 -22.51
N ALA A 69 9.73 -13.54 -22.67
CA ALA A 69 8.51 -14.21 -22.22
C ALA A 69 8.27 -13.97 -20.71
N PRO A 70 7.01 -13.80 -20.28
CA PRO A 70 6.68 -13.67 -18.86
C PRO A 70 7.23 -14.86 -18.07
N ARG A 71 7.84 -14.59 -16.92
CA ARG A 71 8.21 -15.64 -15.95
C ARG A 71 6.99 -16.01 -15.10
N PRO A 72 6.84 -17.28 -14.68
CA PRO A 72 5.72 -17.68 -13.83
C PRO A 72 5.81 -16.99 -12.47
N PHE A 73 4.67 -16.51 -11.97
CA PHE A 73 4.50 -15.98 -10.63
C PHE A 73 3.07 -16.25 -10.16
N GLU A 74 2.87 -16.20 -8.85
CA GLU A 74 1.57 -16.33 -8.22
C GLU A 74 1.42 -15.20 -7.19
N ILE A 75 0.26 -14.55 -7.19
CA ILE A 75 -0.14 -13.63 -6.12
C ILE A 75 -1.06 -14.42 -5.21
N LYS A 76 -0.58 -14.77 -4.02
CA LYS A 76 -1.33 -15.59 -3.05
C LYS A 76 -2.37 -14.77 -2.30
N ASP A 77 -2.00 -13.56 -1.94
CA ASP A 77 -2.84 -12.63 -1.21
C ASP A 77 -2.35 -11.19 -1.42
N ASN A 78 -3.13 -10.24 -0.92
CA ASN A 78 -2.82 -8.83 -0.84
C ASN A 78 -2.99 -8.30 0.61
N PHE A 79 -2.90 -9.19 1.59
CA PHE A 79 -3.13 -8.86 3.01
C PHE A 79 -1.86 -8.34 3.66
N ASP A 80 -2.04 -7.49 4.67
CA ASP A 80 -0.96 -7.17 5.59
C ASP A 80 -0.84 -8.29 6.64
N HIS A 81 0.40 -8.68 6.97
CA HIS A 81 0.66 -9.65 8.03
C HIS A 81 0.80 -8.91 9.37
N PHE A 82 -0.31 -8.84 10.11
CA PHE A 82 -0.38 -8.18 11.42
C PHE A 82 0.43 -8.89 12.49
N GLY A 83 1.04 -8.09 13.39
CA GLY A 83 1.84 -8.62 14.48
C GLY A 83 3.34 -8.70 14.18
N TRP A 84 4.07 -9.37 15.07
CA TRP A 84 5.53 -9.53 14.98
C TRP A 84 5.92 -10.61 13.96
N ILE A 85 6.84 -10.27 13.07
CA ILE A 85 7.58 -11.21 12.22
C ILE A 85 9.08 -10.95 12.34
N THR A 86 9.89 -12.00 12.17
CA THR A 86 11.36 -11.87 12.09
C THR A 86 11.80 -12.23 10.68
N ASP A 87 12.58 -11.36 10.07
CA ASP A 87 13.10 -11.57 8.71
C ASP A 87 14.34 -12.47 8.69
N GLU A 88 14.82 -12.79 7.49
CA GLU A 88 16.00 -13.62 7.25
C GLU A 88 17.31 -13.01 7.76
N THR A 89 17.32 -11.71 8.08
CA THR A 89 18.47 -11.00 8.65
C THR A 89 18.44 -10.94 10.18
N GLY A 90 17.42 -11.56 10.81
CA GLY A 90 17.22 -11.55 12.25
C GLY A 90 16.62 -10.25 12.79
N LYS A 91 16.05 -9.40 11.93
CA LYS A 91 15.38 -8.16 12.36
C LYS A 91 13.90 -8.41 12.56
N HIS A 92 13.32 -7.74 13.56
CA HIS A 92 11.90 -7.84 13.86
C HIS A 92 11.12 -6.69 13.23
N HIS A 93 9.93 -7.02 12.75
CA HIS A 93 8.99 -6.08 12.16
C HIS A 93 7.63 -6.31 12.79
N PHE A 94 6.92 -5.24 13.11
CA PHE A 94 5.54 -5.31 13.58
C PHE A 94 4.63 -4.51 12.68
N THR A 95 3.60 -5.15 12.14
CA THR A 95 2.56 -4.46 11.37
C THR A 95 1.43 -4.03 12.31
N CYS A 96 1.31 -2.72 12.52
CA CYS A 96 0.24 -2.11 13.31
C CYS A 96 -1.03 -1.98 12.48
N PHE A 97 -2.17 -2.44 12.99
CA PHE A 97 -3.47 -2.08 12.44
C PHE A 97 -3.77 -0.60 12.72
N ILE A 98 -4.03 0.17 11.68
CA ILE A 98 -4.47 1.56 11.75
C ILE A 98 -5.73 1.69 10.92
N GLU A 99 -6.88 1.85 11.56
CA GLU A 99 -8.16 1.93 10.86
C GLU A 99 -8.18 3.12 9.90
N ASN A 100 -8.38 2.85 8.61
CA ASN A 100 -8.30 3.81 7.51
C ASN A 100 -6.96 4.58 7.38
N GLY A 101 -5.88 4.12 8.04
CA GLY A 101 -4.63 4.86 8.11
C GLY A 101 -4.72 6.21 8.85
N ARG A 102 -5.79 6.45 9.62
CA ARG A 102 -5.97 7.68 10.40
C ARG A 102 -5.15 7.60 11.68
N VAL A 103 -3.94 8.17 11.64
CA VAL A 103 -3.09 8.32 12.84
C VAL A 103 -3.50 9.57 13.61
N GLU A 104 -4.16 9.37 14.74
CA GLU A 104 -4.53 10.43 15.67
C GLU A 104 -4.36 9.99 17.13
N ASP A 105 -4.54 10.93 18.06
CA ASP A 105 -4.66 10.61 19.48
C ASP A 105 -6.13 10.73 19.86
N THR A 106 -6.72 9.62 20.30
CA THR A 106 -8.01 9.62 21.01
C THR A 106 -7.78 9.26 22.48
N PRO A 107 -8.75 9.48 23.39
CA PRO A 107 -8.64 9.03 24.78
C PRO A 107 -8.34 7.53 24.89
N GLU A 108 -8.86 6.73 23.96
CA GLU A 108 -8.70 5.29 23.92
C GLU A 108 -7.43 4.87 23.17
N LEU A 109 -6.99 5.61 22.16
CA LEU A 109 -5.93 5.23 21.23
C LEU A 109 -4.96 6.42 20.99
N PRO A 110 -3.93 6.60 21.83
CA PRO A 110 -2.93 7.66 21.67
C PRO A 110 -1.85 7.29 20.63
N GLN A 111 -2.28 6.91 19.42
CA GLN A 111 -1.41 6.30 18.40
C GLN A 111 -0.37 7.27 17.85
N LYS A 112 -0.75 8.53 17.62
CA LYS A 112 0.15 9.55 17.08
C LYS A 112 1.29 9.82 18.07
N THR A 113 0.96 9.92 19.35
CA THR A 113 1.96 10.06 20.40
C THR A 113 2.84 8.82 20.51
N GLY A 114 2.27 7.61 20.45
CA GLY A 114 3.04 6.37 20.49
C GLY A 114 4.04 6.21 19.35
N LEU A 115 3.60 6.43 18.11
CA LEU A 115 4.47 6.39 16.93
C LEU A 115 5.58 7.44 17.02
N LYS A 116 5.27 8.64 17.52
CA LYS A 116 6.29 9.66 17.79
C LYS A 116 7.31 9.20 18.82
N LYS A 117 6.89 8.57 19.92
CA LYS A 117 7.78 8.06 20.97
C LYS A 117 8.71 6.96 20.47
N ILE A 118 8.21 6.07 19.63
CA ILE A 118 9.00 5.03 18.97
C ILE A 118 10.03 5.67 18.01
N ALA A 119 9.63 6.68 17.23
CA ALA A 119 10.57 7.40 16.37
C ALA A 119 11.67 8.11 17.17
N GLU A 120 11.31 8.81 18.26
CA GLU A 120 12.27 9.44 19.18
C GLU A 120 13.24 8.40 19.77
N TYR A 121 12.74 7.22 20.13
CA TYR A 121 13.56 6.13 20.64
C TYR A 121 14.58 5.66 19.60
N PHE A 122 14.18 5.37 18.36
CA PHE A 122 15.11 4.99 17.29
C PHE A 122 16.16 6.07 17.03
N GLN A 123 15.75 7.34 16.98
CA GLN A 123 16.68 8.47 16.78
C GLN A 123 17.69 8.64 17.93
N SER A 124 17.30 8.31 19.17
CA SER A 124 18.19 8.39 20.33
C SER A 124 19.29 7.33 20.35
N ARG A 125 19.18 6.31 19.49
CA ARG A 125 20.06 5.14 19.43
C ARG A 125 20.99 5.27 18.21
N PRO A 126 22.31 5.44 18.41
CA PRO A 126 23.24 5.73 17.30
C PRO A 126 23.33 4.62 16.24
N ASN A 127 23.01 3.38 16.61
CA ASN A 127 23.06 2.21 15.73
C ASN A 127 21.66 1.67 15.37
N SER A 128 20.59 2.39 15.72
CA SER A 128 19.26 1.96 15.36
C SER A 128 19.06 2.06 13.85
N GLN A 129 18.47 1.01 13.28
CA GLN A 129 17.96 1.01 11.90
C GLN A 129 16.43 0.99 11.89
N GLY A 130 15.81 1.19 13.06
CA GLY A 130 14.37 1.21 13.23
C GLY A 130 13.73 2.25 12.32
N THR A 131 12.77 1.84 11.51
CA THR A 131 12.10 2.68 10.51
C THR A 131 10.62 2.38 10.45
N PHE A 132 9.83 3.33 9.96
CA PHE A 132 8.44 3.07 9.61
C PHE A 132 8.30 2.78 8.11
N ARG A 133 7.47 1.79 7.77
CA ARG A 133 7.06 1.52 6.38
C ARG A 133 5.55 1.60 6.29
N LEU A 134 5.04 2.33 5.30
CA LEU A 134 3.60 2.42 5.06
C LEU A 134 3.17 1.31 4.10
N THR A 135 2.04 0.67 4.37
CA THR A 135 1.54 -0.42 3.52
C THR A 135 0.62 0.08 2.42
N GLY A 136 0.38 -0.79 1.43
CA GLY A 136 -0.66 -0.55 0.42
C GLY A 136 -2.08 -0.56 0.98
N ASN A 137 -2.26 -1.11 2.19
CA ASN A 137 -3.55 -1.25 2.88
C ASN A 137 -3.75 -0.21 4.00
N GLN A 138 -3.00 0.91 3.96
CA GLN A 138 -3.16 2.05 4.89
C GLN A 138 -2.68 1.76 6.33
N HIS A 139 -1.82 0.77 6.53
CA HIS A 139 -1.26 0.45 7.83
C HIS A 139 0.21 0.87 7.94
N VAL A 140 0.79 0.71 9.13
CA VAL A 140 2.16 1.11 9.43
C VAL A 140 2.93 -0.07 9.99
N LEU A 141 4.10 -0.35 9.42
CA LEU A 141 5.06 -1.28 9.98
C LEU A 141 6.10 -0.52 10.80
N ILE A 142 6.35 -1.00 12.02
CA ILE A 142 7.55 -0.70 12.79
C ILE A 142 8.60 -1.73 12.38
N SER A 143 9.58 -1.32 11.59
CA SER A 143 10.47 -2.21 10.86
C SER A 143 11.90 -2.15 11.37
N THR A 144 12.65 -3.23 11.16
CA THR A 144 14.10 -3.31 11.36
C THR A 144 14.51 -3.14 12.83
N VAL A 145 13.67 -3.60 13.76
CA VAL A 145 13.94 -3.58 15.20
C VAL A 145 14.94 -4.68 15.53
N SER A 146 16.04 -4.34 16.22
CA SER A 146 17.02 -5.34 16.68
C SER A 146 16.57 -6.06 17.95
N ASP A 147 17.21 -7.19 18.28
CA ASP A 147 16.99 -7.93 19.53
C ASP A 147 17.15 -7.03 20.77
N GLU A 148 18.12 -6.10 20.76
CA GLU A 148 18.38 -5.17 21.86
C GLU A 148 17.25 -4.15 22.04
N GLU A 149 16.62 -3.73 20.95
CA GLU A 149 15.56 -2.72 20.94
C GLU A 149 14.18 -3.32 21.21
N LEU A 150 14.00 -4.60 20.86
CA LEU A 150 12.71 -5.28 20.88
C LEU A 150 11.95 -5.14 22.22
N PRO A 151 12.58 -5.31 23.40
CA PRO A 151 11.86 -5.15 24.67
C PRO A 151 11.30 -3.74 24.84
N LYS A 152 12.08 -2.71 24.52
CA LYS A 152 11.67 -1.31 24.69
C LYS A 152 10.60 -0.91 23.68
N VAL A 153 10.71 -1.38 22.44
CA VAL A 153 9.69 -1.14 21.41
C VAL A 153 8.37 -1.79 21.80
N LYS A 154 8.37 -3.04 22.29
CA LYS A 154 7.17 -3.71 22.80
C LYS A 154 6.53 -2.95 23.97
N GLU A 155 7.34 -2.45 24.91
CA GLU A 155 6.86 -1.63 26.03
C GLU A 155 6.14 -0.37 25.53
N LEU A 156 6.78 0.40 24.63
CA LEU A 156 6.18 1.60 24.05
C LEU A 156 4.90 1.26 23.28
N MET A 157 4.91 0.20 22.49
CA MET A 157 3.72 -0.20 21.74
C MET A 157 2.56 -0.55 22.68
N SER A 158 2.81 -1.27 23.76
CA SER A 158 1.79 -1.62 24.74
C SER A 158 1.26 -0.38 25.49
N GLU A 159 2.17 0.52 25.91
CA GLU A 159 1.83 1.79 26.55
C GLU A 159 0.88 2.64 25.69
N TYR A 160 1.13 2.69 24.38
CA TYR A 160 0.34 3.50 23.44
C TYR A 160 -0.67 2.70 22.61
N LYS A 161 -0.94 1.44 22.98
CA LYS A 161 -1.93 0.55 22.36
C LYS A 161 -1.76 0.35 20.84
N LEU A 162 -0.51 0.24 20.41
CA LEU A 162 -0.10 -0.03 19.02
C LEU A 162 0.13 -1.51 18.74
N ASP A 163 0.04 -2.38 19.76
CA ASP A 163 0.27 -3.82 19.69
C ASP A 163 -1.02 -4.66 19.55
N ASN A 164 -2.19 -4.02 19.55
CA ASN A 164 -3.45 -4.74 19.35
C ASN A 164 -3.60 -5.19 17.90
N THR A 165 -3.74 -6.50 17.69
CA THR A 165 -4.02 -7.12 16.39
C THR A 165 -5.29 -7.99 16.42
N ASN A 166 -6.03 -7.97 17.52
CA ASN A 166 -7.21 -8.80 17.70
C ASN A 166 -8.44 -8.15 17.04
N PHE A 167 -8.50 -8.22 15.72
CA PHE A 167 -9.62 -7.73 14.91
C PHE A 167 -10.13 -8.84 13.99
N SER A 168 -11.38 -8.74 13.55
CA SER A 168 -11.95 -9.70 12.60
C SER A 168 -11.19 -9.69 11.28
N GLY A 169 -11.22 -10.82 10.57
CA GLY A 169 -10.67 -10.89 9.21
C GLY A 169 -11.32 -9.88 8.26
N LEU A 170 -12.62 -9.59 8.46
CA LEU A 170 -13.33 -8.57 7.67
C LEU A 170 -12.73 -7.18 7.89
N ARG A 171 -12.49 -6.79 9.14
CA ARG A 171 -11.93 -5.48 9.48
C ARG A 171 -10.49 -5.31 9.03
N LEU A 172 -9.65 -6.33 9.23
CA LEU A 172 -8.26 -6.36 8.76
C LEU A 172 -8.14 -6.30 7.23
N SER A 173 -9.19 -6.68 6.52
CA SER A 173 -9.25 -6.71 5.04
C SER A 173 -10.00 -5.53 4.43
N SER A 174 -10.45 -4.58 5.25
CA SER A 174 -11.29 -3.47 4.83
C SER A 174 -10.53 -2.16 4.82
N ALA A 175 -10.79 -1.34 3.80
CA ALA A 175 -10.22 -0.01 3.67
C ALA A 175 -11.23 0.95 3.04
N ALA A 176 -11.10 2.23 3.39
CA ALA A 176 -11.89 3.30 2.82
C ALA A 176 -11.01 4.45 2.34
N CYS A 177 -11.50 5.20 1.36
CA CYS A 177 -10.89 6.49 1.01
C CYS A 177 -11.32 7.55 2.03
N VAL A 178 -10.62 8.69 2.03
CA VAL A 178 -10.92 9.78 2.96
C VAL A 178 -12.37 10.28 2.83
N ALA A 179 -12.84 10.53 1.61
CA ALA A 179 -14.13 11.17 1.33
C ALA A 179 -14.32 12.49 2.12
N PHE A 180 -15.47 12.69 2.78
CA PHE A 180 -15.70 13.87 3.61
C PHE A 180 -14.87 13.81 4.91
N PRO A 181 -14.46 14.96 5.47
CA PRO A 181 -14.86 16.33 5.11
C PRO A 181 -13.90 17.04 4.13
N THR A 182 -12.79 16.40 3.74
CA THR A 182 -11.70 17.11 3.02
C THR A 182 -11.69 16.89 1.51
N CYS A 183 -12.30 15.81 0.99
CA CYS A 183 -12.34 15.55 -0.45
C CYS A 183 -13.45 16.35 -1.13
N GLY A 184 -13.10 17.35 -1.95
CA GLY A 184 -14.05 18.14 -2.74
C GLY A 184 -14.77 17.37 -3.86
N LEU A 185 -14.49 16.08 -4.03
CA LEU A 185 -15.13 15.18 -5.01
C LEU A 185 -15.98 14.09 -4.36
N ALA A 186 -16.10 14.08 -3.03
CA ALA A 186 -16.87 13.07 -2.30
C ALA A 186 -18.37 13.19 -2.62
N MET A 187 -19.02 12.04 -2.80
CA MET A 187 -20.47 11.94 -3.03
C MET A 187 -21.21 11.33 -1.82
N ALA A 188 -20.50 10.55 -1.00
CA ALA A 188 -20.97 9.92 0.22
C ALA A 188 -19.80 9.76 1.21
N GLU A 189 -20.10 9.42 2.46
CA GLU A 189 -19.09 9.06 3.44
C GLU A 189 -18.31 7.80 3.02
N SER A 190 -17.06 7.72 3.47
CA SER A 190 -16.21 6.53 3.29
C SER A 190 -15.46 6.27 4.58
N GLU A 191 -14.34 6.95 4.84
CA GLU A 191 -13.52 6.78 6.06
C GLU A 191 -14.36 6.80 7.35
N ARG A 192 -15.19 7.82 7.55
CA ARG A 192 -15.98 7.99 8.79
C ARG A 192 -17.11 6.98 8.94
N TYR A 193 -17.54 6.36 7.85
CA TYR A 193 -18.63 5.39 7.85
C TYR A 193 -18.13 3.95 7.90
N LEU A 194 -16.91 3.67 7.42
CA LEU A 194 -16.35 2.32 7.39
C LEU A 194 -16.40 1.63 8.76
N PRO A 195 -15.98 2.24 9.88
CA PRO A 195 -16.01 1.55 11.17
C PRO A 195 -17.42 1.10 11.58
N VAL A 196 -18.41 1.96 11.31
CA VAL A 196 -19.84 1.66 11.58
C VAL A 196 -20.35 0.53 10.70
N LEU A 197 -20.02 0.56 9.40
CA LEU A 197 -20.43 -0.49 8.47
C LEU A 197 -19.82 -1.84 8.84
N ILE A 198 -18.52 -1.88 9.13
CA ILE A 198 -17.84 -3.12 9.48
C ILE A 198 -18.37 -3.70 10.78
N THR A 199 -18.63 -2.87 11.81
CA THR A 199 -19.25 -3.35 13.06
C THR A 199 -20.61 -4.01 12.80
N LYS A 200 -21.48 -3.40 11.98
CA LYS A 200 -22.77 -4.01 11.64
C LYS A 200 -22.62 -5.35 10.92
N LEU A 201 -21.67 -5.43 10.00
CA LEU A 201 -21.41 -6.67 9.26
C LEU A 201 -20.82 -7.75 10.16
N GLU A 202 -19.97 -7.39 11.14
CA GLU A 202 -19.45 -8.32 12.13
C GLU A 202 -20.58 -8.87 13.02
N GLU A 203 -21.46 -7.99 13.52
CA GLU A 203 -22.64 -8.37 14.31
C GLU A 203 -23.57 -9.31 13.52
N ASP A 204 -23.88 -8.96 12.26
CA ASP A 204 -24.73 -9.79 11.39
C ASP A 204 -24.11 -11.17 11.09
N LEU A 205 -22.77 -11.27 11.06
CA LEU A 205 -22.06 -12.53 10.81
C LEU A 205 -22.00 -13.44 12.05
N GLU A 206 -22.06 -12.87 13.26
CA GLU A 206 -22.09 -13.65 14.52
C GLU A 206 -23.45 -14.32 14.78
N GLU A 207 -24.51 -13.90 14.10
CA GLU A 207 -25.85 -14.52 14.19
C GLU A 207 -25.98 -15.85 13.43
N TYR A 208 -24.98 -16.24 12.63
CA TYR A 208 -24.96 -17.47 11.81
C TYR A 208 -23.85 -18.44 12.22
#